data_AF-A0A2D9H0B2-F1
#
_entry.id   AF-A0A2D9H0B2-F1
#
_cell.length_a   1.000
_cell.length_b   1.000
_cell.length_c   1.000
_cell.angle_alpha   90.00
_cell.angle_beta   90.00
_cell.angle_gamma   90.00
#
_symmetry.space_group_name_H-M   'P 1'
#
loop_
_entity.id
_entity.type
_entity.pdbx_description
1 polymer ?
#
loop_
_entity_poly.entity_id
_entity_poly.type
_entity_poly.pdbx_seq_one_letter_code
_entity_poly.pdbx_strand_id
1 'polypeptide(L)'
;MTAWSQDTLTLLAHAVHYALVAGGLIGLGWLLVPHLVTLHAPGSSRPTALGEHELRVAALRSAAATGRLATLAPPAAGVVVPVRSAAARPAAPEATLLLPLAIVASTAAAGVHAAMGPLHFREATLFGLFFATAAVAQLGWTALALRSVTPALLRVGVALNLGCVVLWATTRAWGLPLGLMPAPEPVGPWDLAAVAWELGVVAACAVLLRARPPTSYAGLRLPAWVDWHRGARAVAVASVLVLLMLSLSGAGG
;
A
#
# COMPACT_ATOMS: atom_id res chain seq x y z
N MET A 1 8.20 4.29 35.79
CA MET A 1 7.86 3.60 34.53
C MET A 1 6.88 2.49 34.88
N THR A 2 5.61 2.60 34.48
CA THR A 2 4.59 1.59 34.79
C THR A 2 4.83 0.36 33.91
N ALA A 3 5.16 -0.77 34.53
CA ALA A 3 5.20 -2.05 33.84
C ALA A 3 3.76 -2.40 33.41
N TRP A 4 3.53 -2.52 32.11
CA TRP A 4 2.23 -2.87 31.55
C TRP A 4 1.94 -4.35 31.85
N SER A 5 0.75 -4.68 32.35
CA SER A 5 0.37 -6.08 32.57
C SER A 5 0.15 -6.81 31.23
N GLN A 6 0.35 -8.13 31.23
CA GLN A 6 0.09 -8.97 30.05
C GLN A 6 -1.34 -8.77 29.53
N ASP A 7 -2.31 -8.64 30.44
CA ASP A 7 -3.71 -8.36 30.09
C ASP A 7 -3.87 -7.02 29.34
N THR A 8 -3.11 -5.99 29.72
CA THR A 8 -3.14 -4.68 29.06
C THR A 8 -2.52 -4.77 27.66
N LEU A 9 -1.43 -5.54 27.51
CA LEU A 9 -0.81 -5.79 26.21
C LEU A 9 -1.74 -6.59 25.28
N THR A 10 -2.43 -7.60 25.80
CA THR A 10 -3.41 -8.38 25.05
C THR A 10 -4.60 -7.53 24.62
N LEU A 11 -5.12 -6.67 25.49
CA LEU A 11 -6.21 -5.74 25.15
C LEU A 11 -5.79 -4.74 24.06
N LEU A 12 -4.61 -4.15 24.19
CA LEU A 12 -4.04 -3.28 23.16
C LEU A 12 -3.86 -4.03 21.83
N ALA A 13 -3.38 -5.28 21.88
CA ALA A 13 -3.19 -6.10 20.69
C ALA A 13 -4.52 -6.41 19.98
N HIS A 14 -5.58 -6.75 20.73
CA HIS A 14 -6.91 -6.93 20.16
C HIS A 14 -7.45 -5.62 19.58
N ALA A 15 -7.27 -4.50 20.28
CA ALA A 15 -7.69 -3.20 19.78
C ALA A 15 -6.95 -2.81 18.48
N VAL A 16 -5.64 -3.06 18.41
CA VAL A 16 -4.84 -2.86 17.19
C VAL A 16 -5.29 -3.82 16.10
N HIS A 17 -5.48 -5.10 16.39
CA HIS A 17 -5.99 -6.10 15.45
C HIS A 17 -7.34 -5.67 14.85
N TYR A 18 -8.32 -5.30 15.68
CA TYR A 18 -9.62 -4.81 15.20
C TYR A 18 -9.50 -3.49 14.45
N ALA A 19 -8.64 -2.57 14.87
CA ALA A 19 -8.40 -1.33 14.15
C ALA A 19 -7.75 -1.56 12.77
N LEU A 20 -6.86 -2.55 12.66
CA LEU A 20 -6.23 -2.93 11.39
C LEU A 20 -7.21 -3.66 10.46
N VAL A 21 -8.04 -4.57 10.98
CA VAL A 21 -9.10 -5.23 10.22
C VAL A 21 -10.16 -4.23 9.77
N ALA A 22 -10.66 -3.39 10.68
CA ALA A 22 -11.62 -2.34 10.36
C ALA A 22 -11.03 -1.31 9.40
N GLY A 23 -9.78 -0.88 9.62
CA GLY A 23 -9.05 0.01 8.71
C GLY A 23 -8.84 -0.59 7.32
N GLY A 24 -8.54 -1.88 7.24
CA GLY A 24 -8.43 -2.63 5.99
C GLY A 24 -9.77 -2.72 5.25
N LEU A 25 -10.87 -3.05 5.95
CA LEU A 25 -12.22 -3.08 5.38
C LEU A 25 -12.70 -1.69 4.96
N ILE A 26 -12.41 -0.65 5.75
CA ILE A 26 -12.71 0.75 5.41
C ILE A 26 -11.90 1.18 4.20
N GLY A 27 -10.60 0.84 4.13
CA GLY A 27 -9.75 1.14 2.98
C GLY A 27 -10.21 0.44 1.70
N LEU A 28 -10.59 -0.84 1.81
CA LEU A 28 -11.17 -1.61 0.72
C LEU A 28 -12.51 -0.99 0.27
N GLY A 29 -13.37 -0.64 1.23
CA GLY A 29 -14.61 0.08 0.99
C GLY A 29 -14.37 1.44 0.33
N TRP A 30 -13.39 2.22 0.78
CA TRP A 30 -13.07 3.52 0.22
C TRP A 30 -12.56 3.43 -1.22
N LEU A 31 -11.87 2.35 -1.56
CA LEU A 31 -11.45 2.04 -2.93
C LEU A 31 -12.62 1.56 -3.80
N LEU A 32 -13.60 0.84 -3.24
CA LEU A 32 -14.68 0.21 -3.99
C LEU A 32 -15.97 1.06 -4.09
N VAL A 33 -16.30 1.83 -3.05
CA VAL A 33 -17.55 2.59 -2.88
C VAL A 33 -17.73 3.71 -3.91
N PRO A 34 -16.72 4.57 -4.19
CA PRO A 34 -16.84 5.59 -5.23
C PRO A 34 -17.20 4.97 -6.59
N HIS A 35 -16.80 3.72 -6.83
CA HIS A 35 -17.04 3.03 -8.09
C HIS A 35 -18.42 2.41 -8.22
N LEU A 36 -18.98 1.88 -7.12
CA LEU A 36 -20.38 1.41 -7.10
C LEU A 36 -21.37 2.56 -7.34
N VAL A 37 -21.04 3.75 -6.84
CA VAL A 37 -21.85 4.98 -7.04
C VAL A 37 -21.70 5.51 -8.47
N THR A 38 -20.52 5.42 -9.09
CA THR A 38 -20.31 5.87 -10.48
C THR A 38 -20.90 4.94 -11.55
N LEU A 39 -21.09 3.65 -11.25
CA LEU A 39 -21.76 2.73 -12.19
C LEU A 39 -23.25 3.08 -12.41
N HIS A 40 -23.86 3.87 -11.52
CA HIS A 40 -25.27 4.25 -11.56
C HIS A 40 -25.56 5.70 -11.99
N ALA A 41 -24.56 6.47 -12.44
CA ALA A 41 -24.77 7.85 -12.86
C ALA A 41 -24.76 7.99 -14.40
N PRO A 42 -25.91 7.82 -15.10
CA PRO A 42 -26.01 8.22 -16.49
C PRO A 42 -25.96 9.76 -16.59
N GLY A 43 -24.85 10.27 -17.11
CA GLY A 43 -24.73 11.62 -17.69
C GLY A 43 -24.65 12.80 -16.72
N SER A 44 -23.47 13.41 -16.60
CA SER A 44 -23.27 14.87 -16.63
C SER A 44 -21.83 15.24 -16.25
N SER A 45 -20.99 15.45 -17.27
CA SER A 45 -19.70 16.10 -17.11
C SER A 45 -19.89 17.61 -16.95
N ARG A 46 -19.88 18.10 -15.70
CA ARG A 46 -19.68 19.52 -15.37
C ARG A 46 -18.35 19.66 -14.61
N PRO A 47 -17.35 20.38 -15.13
CA PRO A 47 -16.07 20.55 -14.43
C PRO A 47 -16.26 21.33 -13.12
N THR A 48 -15.75 20.79 -12.02
CA THR A 48 -15.82 21.36 -10.67
C THR A 48 -14.80 22.48 -10.49
N ALA A 49 -15.23 23.57 -9.84
CA ALA A 49 -14.52 24.85 -9.65
C ALA A 49 -13.10 24.78 -9.02
N LEU A 50 -12.70 23.63 -8.48
CA LEU A 50 -11.35 23.40 -7.96
C LEU A 50 -10.27 23.47 -9.06
N GLY A 51 -10.58 22.99 -10.27
CA GLY A 51 -9.63 23.03 -11.39
C GLY A 51 -9.33 24.45 -11.89
N GLU A 52 -10.32 25.35 -11.82
CA GLU A 52 -10.16 26.72 -12.35
C GLU A 52 -9.22 27.56 -11.49
N HIS A 53 -9.30 27.42 -10.17
CA HIS A 53 -8.40 28.13 -9.25
C HIS A 53 -6.95 27.67 -9.41
N GLU A 54 -6.70 26.37 -9.48
CA GLU A 54 -5.35 25.82 -9.68
C GLU A 54 -4.75 26.25 -11.03
N LEU A 55 -5.57 26.32 -12.08
CA LEU A 55 -5.16 26.84 -13.40
C LEU A 55 -4.75 28.31 -13.33
N ARG A 56 -5.49 29.15 -12.59
CA ARG A 56 -5.12 30.57 -12.39
C ARG A 56 -3.80 30.70 -11.63
N VAL A 57 -3.59 29.90 -10.58
CA VAL A 57 -2.34 29.91 -9.80
C VAL A 57 -1.14 29.45 -10.64
N ALA A 58 -1.31 28.41 -11.47
CA ALA A 58 -0.25 27.91 -12.34
C ALA A 58 0.14 28.92 -13.43
N ALA A 59 -0.84 29.59 -14.05
CA ALA A 59 -0.61 30.65 -15.03
C ALA A 59 0.16 31.83 -14.40
N LEU A 60 -0.19 32.23 -13.17
CA LEU A 60 0.49 33.30 -12.46
C LEU A 60 1.96 32.96 -12.18
N ARG A 61 2.24 31.72 -11.75
CA ARG A 61 3.61 31.25 -11.46
C ARG A 61 4.48 31.20 -12.72
N SER A 62 3.91 30.77 -13.85
CA SER A 62 4.60 30.76 -15.15
C SER A 62 4.94 32.17 -15.63
N ALA A 63 3.99 33.11 -15.50
CA ALA A 63 4.20 34.51 -15.83
C ALA A 63 5.26 35.18 -14.93
N ALA A 64 5.31 34.81 -13.64
CA ALA A 64 6.33 35.25 -12.70
C ALA A 64 7.73 34.75 -13.10
N ALA A 65 7.85 33.45 -13.40
CA ALA A 65 9.11 32.84 -13.78
C ALA A 65 9.69 33.39 -15.10
N THR A 66 8.83 33.90 -15.97
CA THR A 66 9.23 34.47 -17.28
C THR A 66 9.32 35.99 -17.28
N GLY A 67 9.14 36.66 -16.12
CA GLY A 67 9.20 38.12 -16.02
C GLY A 67 8.03 38.85 -16.70
N ARG A 68 6.93 38.16 -16.98
CA ARG A 68 5.76 38.68 -17.74
C ARG A 68 4.57 39.07 -16.86
N LEU A 69 4.73 39.12 -15.53
CA LEU A 69 3.68 39.50 -14.58
C LEU A 69 2.97 40.82 -14.94
N ALA A 70 3.71 41.80 -15.47
CA ALA A 70 3.19 43.11 -15.84
C ALA A 70 2.35 43.13 -17.15
N THR A 71 2.36 42.04 -17.92
CA THR A 71 1.67 41.94 -19.23
C THR A 71 0.42 41.06 -19.19
N LEU A 72 -0.01 40.62 -18.00
CA LEU A 72 -1.26 39.88 -17.84
C LEU A 72 -2.45 40.82 -18.07
N ALA A 73 -2.86 40.94 -19.33
CA ALA A 73 -4.20 41.44 -19.64
C ALA A 73 -5.23 40.52 -18.97
N PRO A 74 -6.33 41.05 -18.41
CA PRO A 74 -7.44 40.22 -17.95
C PRO A 74 -7.83 39.28 -19.11
N PRO A 75 -7.93 37.96 -18.89
CA PRO A 75 -8.26 37.05 -19.97
C PRO A 75 -9.61 37.48 -20.56
N ALA A 76 -9.63 37.76 -21.87
CA ALA A 76 -10.87 38.04 -22.58
C ALA A 76 -11.84 36.88 -22.30
N ALA A 77 -13.02 37.22 -21.78
CA ALA A 77 -14.06 36.25 -21.46
C ALA A 77 -14.33 35.41 -22.72
N GLY A 78 -14.00 34.11 -22.65
CA GLY A 78 -14.29 33.16 -23.73
C GLY A 78 -13.10 32.59 -24.49
N VAL A 79 -11.85 33.00 -24.21
CA VAL A 79 -10.69 32.30 -24.80
C VAL A 79 -10.43 31.00 -24.06
N VAL A 80 -11.15 29.95 -24.46
CA VAL A 80 -10.81 28.56 -24.14
C VAL A 80 -9.57 28.21 -24.95
N VAL A 81 -8.39 28.56 -24.43
CA VAL A 81 -7.15 27.92 -24.91
C VAL A 81 -7.30 26.45 -24.54
N PRO A 82 -7.26 25.49 -25.48
CA PRO A 82 -7.08 24.11 -25.12
C PRO A 82 -5.67 24.02 -24.56
N VAL A 83 -5.55 24.25 -23.25
CA VAL A 83 -4.43 23.72 -22.50
C VAL A 83 -4.53 22.23 -22.76
N ARG A 84 -3.63 21.72 -23.60
CA ARG A 84 -3.20 20.34 -23.41
C ARG A 84 -2.76 20.34 -21.96
N SER A 85 -3.65 19.92 -21.05
CA SER A 85 -3.23 19.34 -19.79
C SER A 85 -2.04 18.53 -20.19
N ALA A 86 -0.90 18.75 -19.56
CA ALA A 86 0.18 17.78 -19.64
C ALA A 86 -0.47 16.50 -19.14
N ALA A 87 -1.09 15.76 -20.07
CA ALA A 87 -1.83 14.57 -19.81
C ALA A 87 -0.79 13.74 -19.10
N ALA A 88 -1.07 13.38 -17.85
CA ALA A 88 -0.18 12.57 -17.05
C ALA A 88 0.35 11.50 -18.00
N ARG A 89 1.65 11.57 -18.33
CA ARG A 89 2.24 10.69 -19.35
C ARG A 89 1.74 9.29 -18.98
N PRO A 90 1.09 8.56 -19.90
CA PRO A 90 0.49 7.29 -19.55
C PRO A 90 1.55 6.49 -18.82
N ALA A 91 1.22 6.07 -17.59
CA ALA A 91 2.15 5.33 -16.75
C ALA A 91 2.68 4.16 -17.59
N ALA A 92 4.00 3.91 -17.52
CA ALA A 92 4.58 2.80 -18.24
C ALA A 92 3.77 1.52 -17.95
N PRO A 93 3.52 0.63 -18.93
CA PRO A 93 2.69 -0.56 -18.74
C PRO A 93 3.10 -1.42 -17.53
N GLU A 94 4.39 -1.42 -17.20
CA GLU A 94 4.92 -2.07 -16.00
C GLU A 94 4.47 -1.39 -14.70
N ALA A 95 4.36 -0.06 -14.66
CA ALA A 95 3.90 0.67 -13.49
C ALA A 95 2.42 0.44 -13.17
N THR A 96 1.57 0.21 -14.20
CA THR A 96 0.14 -0.11 -14.01
C THR A 96 -0.11 -1.55 -13.54
N LEU A 97 0.94 -2.37 -13.48
CA LEU A 97 0.92 -3.72 -12.91
C LEU A 97 1.68 -3.79 -11.57
N LEU A 98 2.94 -3.38 -11.55
CA LEU A 98 3.87 -3.63 -10.45
C LEU A 98 3.57 -2.80 -9.21
N LEU A 99 3.23 -1.51 -9.35
CA LEU A 99 2.90 -0.69 -8.19
C LEU A 99 1.59 -1.14 -7.51
N PRO A 100 0.49 -1.37 -8.25
CA PRO A 100 -0.69 -2.01 -7.68
C PRO A 100 -0.39 -3.35 -7.00
N LEU A 101 0.40 -4.22 -7.64
CA LEU A 101 0.78 -5.52 -7.10
C LEU A 101 1.52 -5.38 -5.76
N ALA A 102 2.51 -4.48 -5.69
CA ALA A 102 3.26 -4.22 -4.46
C ALA A 102 2.36 -3.70 -3.33
N ILE A 103 1.44 -2.78 -3.64
CA ILE A 103 0.50 -2.21 -2.67
C ILE A 103 -0.46 -3.29 -2.13
N VAL A 104 -1.06 -4.08 -3.01
CA VAL A 104 -1.97 -5.17 -2.64
C VAL A 104 -1.23 -6.19 -1.79
N ALA A 105 -0.05 -6.64 -2.24
CA ALA A 105 0.72 -7.65 -1.55
C ALA A 105 1.19 -7.18 -0.16
N SER A 106 1.72 -5.95 -0.05
CA SER A 106 2.13 -5.37 1.25
C SER A 106 0.94 -5.26 2.21
N THR A 107 -0.24 -4.87 1.69
CA THR A 107 -1.46 -4.75 2.50
C THR A 107 -1.98 -6.12 2.94
N ALA A 108 -1.94 -7.13 2.07
CA ALA A 108 -2.38 -8.48 2.39
C ALA A 108 -1.44 -9.16 3.41
N ALA A 109 -0.12 -9.02 3.24
CA ALA A 109 0.86 -9.48 4.21
C ALA A 109 0.65 -8.81 5.58
N ALA A 110 0.39 -7.49 5.62
CA ALA A 110 0.06 -6.81 6.86
C ALA A 110 -1.20 -7.38 7.53
N GLY A 111 -2.19 -7.78 6.74
CA GLY A 111 -3.38 -8.49 7.21
C GLY A 111 -3.04 -9.80 7.91
N VAL A 112 -2.14 -10.62 7.34
CA VAL A 112 -1.66 -11.85 7.99
C VAL A 112 -0.95 -11.53 9.30
N HIS A 113 -0.01 -10.58 9.30
CA HIS A 113 0.73 -10.24 10.51
C HIS A 113 -0.18 -9.73 11.62
N ALA A 114 -1.18 -8.92 11.27
CA ALA A 114 -2.20 -8.46 12.20
C ALA A 114 -3.07 -9.60 12.72
N ALA A 115 -3.43 -10.58 11.88
CA ALA A 115 -4.23 -11.73 12.27
C ALA A 115 -3.48 -12.69 13.20
N MET A 116 -2.18 -12.88 12.96
CA MET A 116 -1.33 -13.80 13.74
C MET A 116 -0.80 -13.20 15.05
N GLY A 117 -0.69 -11.87 15.13
CA GLY A 117 -0.16 -11.16 16.31
C GLY A 117 -0.77 -11.61 17.66
N PRO A 118 -2.11 -11.70 17.83
CA PRO A 118 -2.72 -12.12 19.10
C PRO A 118 -2.30 -13.52 19.55
N LEU A 119 -2.07 -14.46 18.63
CA LEU A 119 -1.61 -15.80 18.95
C LEU A 119 -0.18 -15.75 19.49
N HIS A 120 0.70 -15.03 18.81
CA HIS A 120 2.10 -14.89 19.22
C HIS A 120 2.30 -14.06 20.50
N PHE A 121 1.38 -13.15 20.85
CA PHE A 121 1.39 -12.50 22.17
C PHE A 121 1.18 -13.49 23.32
N ARG A 122 0.45 -14.59 23.10
CA ARG A 122 0.26 -15.63 24.12
C ARG A 122 1.50 -16.50 24.30
N GLU A 123 2.33 -16.61 23.27
CA GLU A 123 3.60 -17.36 23.31
C GLU A 123 4.70 -16.53 23.97
N ALA A 124 4.93 -15.32 23.47
CA ALA A 124 5.86 -14.37 24.06
C ALA A 124 5.55 -12.95 23.60
N THR A 125 5.65 -11.98 24.52
CA THR A 125 5.43 -10.57 24.18
C THR A 125 6.30 -10.09 23.02
N LEU A 126 7.54 -10.56 22.93
CA LEU A 126 8.46 -10.20 21.84
C LEU A 126 7.92 -10.60 20.46
N PHE A 127 7.34 -11.80 20.35
CA PHE A 127 6.80 -12.29 19.08
C PHE A 127 5.57 -11.47 18.68
N GLY A 128 4.62 -11.28 19.60
CA GLY A 128 3.47 -10.42 19.33
C GLY A 128 3.85 -8.99 18.91
N LEU A 129 4.87 -8.39 19.54
CA LEU A 129 5.39 -7.07 19.16
C LEU A 129 6.00 -7.06 17.75
N PHE A 130 6.71 -8.13 17.36
CA PHE A 130 7.22 -8.27 16.01
C PHE A 130 6.08 -8.23 14.98
N PHE A 131 5.06 -9.08 15.16
CA PHE A 131 3.90 -9.15 14.26
C PHE A 131 3.15 -7.82 14.18
N ALA A 132 2.89 -7.17 15.32
CA ALA A 132 2.25 -5.85 15.35
C ALA A 132 3.08 -4.78 14.63
N THR A 133 4.41 -4.77 14.85
CA THR A 133 5.32 -3.82 14.20
C THR A 133 5.40 -4.07 12.69
N ALA A 134 5.48 -5.33 12.27
CA ALA A 134 5.48 -5.72 10.86
C ALA A 134 4.21 -5.24 10.14
N ALA A 135 3.04 -5.50 10.74
CA ALA A 135 1.75 -5.07 10.19
C ALA A 135 1.67 -3.53 10.04
N VAL A 136 2.03 -2.79 11.09
CA VAL A 136 2.03 -1.32 11.07
C VAL A 136 3.04 -0.79 10.05
N ALA A 137 4.23 -1.38 9.96
CA ALA A 137 5.25 -0.93 9.05
C ALA A 137 4.89 -1.21 7.58
N GLN A 138 4.25 -2.35 7.27
CA GLN A 138 3.75 -2.65 5.92
C GLN A 138 2.59 -1.75 5.51
N LEU A 139 1.64 -1.46 6.42
CA LEU A 139 0.56 -0.51 6.14
C LEU A 139 1.06 0.92 6.03
N GLY A 140 2.00 1.32 6.88
CA GLY A 140 2.68 2.60 6.81
C GLY A 140 3.41 2.77 5.48
N TRP A 141 4.12 1.72 5.04
CA TRP A 141 4.74 1.69 3.72
C TRP A 141 3.71 1.85 2.60
N THR A 142 2.61 1.09 2.63
CA THR A 142 1.52 1.22 1.65
C THR A 142 0.98 2.65 1.62
N ALA A 143 0.67 3.24 2.77
CA ALA A 143 0.14 4.60 2.87
C ALA A 143 1.10 5.65 2.28
N LEU A 144 2.41 5.49 2.51
CA LEU A 144 3.42 6.36 1.91
C LEU A 144 3.52 6.15 0.39
N ALA A 145 3.47 4.90 -0.07
CA ALA A 145 3.56 4.56 -1.50
C ALA A 145 2.36 5.06 -2.30
N LEU A 146 1.17 5.11 -1.67
CA LEU A 146 -0.04 5.73 -2.25
C LEU A 146 0.11 7.25 -2.46
N ARG A 147 0.90 7.93 -1.62
CA ARG A 147 1.10 9.38 -1.70
C ARG A 147 2.17 9.76 -2.70
N SER A 148 3.30 9.07 -2.67
CA SER A 148 4.43 9.32 -3.55
C SER A 148 5.40 8.15 -3.54
N VAL A 149 5.73 7.63 -4.72
CA VAL A 149 6.76 6.60 -4.86
C VAL A 149 8.13 7.27 -5.02
N THR A 150 9.10 6.79 -4.25
CA THR A 150 10.50 7.21 -4.37
C THR A 150 11.42 5.99 -4.37
N PRO A 151 12.65 6.09 -4.93
CA PRO A 151 13.59 4.97 -4.88
C PRO A 151 13.92 4.53 -3.45
N ALA A 152 14.00 5.49 -2.52
CA ALA A 152 14.23 5.20 -1.10
C ALA A 152 13.06 4.40 -0.53
N LEU A 153 11.83 4.79 -0.80
CA LEU A 153 10.64 4.08 -0.35
C LEU A 153 10.57 2.66 -0.93
N LEU A 154 10.88 2.48 -2.22
CA LEU A 154 10.93 1.13 -2.82
C LEU A 154 12.00 0.25 -2.16
N ARG A 155 13.19 0.80 -1.85
CA ARG A 155 14.23 0.06 -1.12
C ARG A 155 13.79 -0.31 0.29
N VAL A 156 13.09 0.58 0.99
CA VAL A 156 12.48 0.26 2.29
C VAL A 156 11.48 -0.88 2.16
N GLY A 157 10.65 -0.87 1.11
CA GLY A 157 9.70 -1.95 0.82
C GLY A 157 10.39 -3.29 0.61
N VAL A 158 11.50 -3.31 -0.15
CA VAL A 158 12.34 -4.50 -0.32
C VAL A 158 12.93 -4.96 1.01
N ALA A 159 13.59 -4.06 1.74
CA ALA A 159 14.31 -4.41 2.96
C ALA A 159 13.38 -4.94 4.05
N LEU A 160 12.23 -4.30 4.24
CA LEU A 160 11.23 -4.71 5.22
C LEU A 160 10.70 -6.11 4.93
N ASN A 161 10.21 -6.34 3.70
CA ASN A 161 9.57 -7.61 3.37
C ASN A 161 10.60 -8.74 3.25
N LEU A 162 11.79 -8.48 2.71
CA LEU A 162 12.87 -9.46 2.68
C LEU A 162 13.35 -9.81 4.10
N GLY A 163 13.37 -8.84 5.02
CA GLY A 163 13.67 -9.08 6.42
C GLY A 163 12.69 -10.05 7.07
N CYS A 164 11.38 -9.88 6.85
CA CYS A 164 10.36 -10.81 7.31
C CYS A 164 10.55 -12.22 6.71
N VAL A 165 10.76 -12.32 5.39
CA VAL A 165 10.98 -13.60 4.70
C VAL A 165 12.23 -14.32 5.23
N VAL A 166 13.34 -13.60 5.42
CA VAL A 166 14.58 -14.18 5.95
C VAL A 166 14.41 -14.65 7.38
N LEU A 167 13.74 -13.86 8.22
CA LEU A 167 13.44 -14.24 9.60
C LEU A 167 12.57 -15.51 9.62
N TRP A 168 11.48 -15.53 8.86
CA TRP A 168 10.61 -16.70 8.71
C TRP A 168 11.38 -17.93 8.21
N ALA A 169 12.20 -17.79 7.16
CA ALA A 169 12.99 -18.90 6.66
C ALA A 169 13.95 -19.44 7.74
N THR A 170 14.50 -18.54 8.57
CA THR A 170 15.36 -18.91 9.69
C THR A 170 14.60 -19.72 10.74
N THR A 171 13.39 -19.29 11.12
CA THR A 171 12.56 -20.02 12.10
C THR A 171 12.15 -21.41 11.60
N ARG A 172 11.95 -21.58 10.29
CA ARG A 172 11.58 -22.87 9.67
C ARG A 172 12.76 -23.80 9.38
N ALA A 173 13.97 -23.26 9.23
CA ALA A 173 15.16 -24.06 8.94
C ALA A 173 15.96 -24.44 10.19
N TRP A 174 16.08 -23.52 11.16
CA TRP A 174 16.95 -23.69 12.33
C TRP A 174 16.28 -23.35 13.66
N GLY A 175 15.11 -22.70 13.65
CA GLY A 175 14.59 -22.02 14.83
C GLY A 175 15.33 -20.69 15.07
N LEU A 176 15.25 -20.17 16.29
CA LEU A 176 15.92 -18.93 16.72
C LEU A 176 16.90 -19.18 17.87
N PRO A 177 18.08 -18.54 17.84
CA PRO A 177 19.11 -18.72 18.86
C PRO A 177 18.66 -18.16 20.22
N LEU A 178 19.52 -18.32 21.23
CA LEU A 178 19.32 -17.79 22.60
C LEU A 178 18.10 -18.37 23.31
N GLY A 179 17.66 -19.57 22.92
CA GLY A 179 16.50 -20.23 23.51
C GLY A 179 15.16 -19.57 23.14
N LEU A 180 15.14 -18.62 22.19
CA LEU A 180 13.90 -18.00 21.73
C LEU A 180 13.01 -19.02 21.03
N MET A 181 13.60 -19.88 20.20
CA MET A 181 12.87 -20.95 19.50
C MET A 181 13.84 -22.09 19.19
N PRO A 182 13.99 -23.08 20.09
CA PRO A 182 15.09 -24.04 20.04
C PRO A 182 14.97 -25.09 18.92
N ALA A 183 13.78 -25.23 18.31
CA ALA A 183 13.53 -26.17 17.24
C ALA A 183 12.87 -25.45 16.04
N PRO A 184 13.11 -25.92 14.81
CA PRO A 184 12.40 -25.42 13.64
C PRO A 184 10.89 -25.60 13.77
N GLU A 185 10.14 -24.57 13.37
CA GLU A 185 8.68 -24.62 13.36
C GLU A 185 8.13 -25.23 12.06
N PRO A 186 6.95 -25.87 12.11
CA PRO A 186 6.28 -26.36 10.91
C PRO A 186 5.83 -25.20 10.01
N VAL A 187 5.72 -25.47 8.70
CA VAL A 187 5.23 -24.50 7.73
C VAL A 187 3.71 -24.52 7.69
N GLY A 188 3.09 -23.41 8.08
CA GLY A 188 1.64 -23.23 8.05
C GLY A 188 1.11 -22.57 6.77
N PRO A 189 -0.21 -22.63 6.53
CA PRO A 189 -0.84 -21.97 5.39
C PRO A 189 -0.79 -20.44 5.50
N TRP A 190 -0.91 -19.88 6.71
CA TRP A 190 -0.76 -18.44 6.95
C TRP A 190 0.65 -17.94 6.61
N ASP A 191 1.66 -18.72 6.99
CA ASP A 191 3.07 -18.44 6.68
C ASP A 191 3.31 -18.35 5.18
N LEU A 192 2.86 -19.36 4.44
CA LEU A 192 3.05 -19.43 2.99
C LEU A 192 2.36 -18.27 2.29
N ALA A 193 1.18 -17.88 2.76
CA ALA A 193 0.46 -16.73 2.21
C ALA A 193 1.24 -15.43 2.47
N ALA A 194 1.69 -15.19 3.71
CA ALA A 194 2.51 -14.02 4.05
C ALA A 194 3.78 -13.96 3.18
N VAL A 195 4.55 -15.04 3.12
CA VAL A 195 5.79 -15.12 2.34
C VAL A 195 5.53 -14.88 0.86
N ALA A 196 4.46 -15.45 0.29
CA ALA A 196 4.11 -15.23 -1.11
C ALA A 196 3.83 -13.74 -1.41
N TRP A 197 3.09 -13.06 -0.53
CA TRP A 197 2.86 -11.62 -0.66
C TRP A 197 4.12 -10.80 -0.45
N GLU A 198 4.91 -11.10 0.58
CA GLU A 198 6.17 -10.40 0.86
C GLU A 198 7.17 -10.50 -0.30
N LEU A 199 7.31 -11.70 -0.87
CA LEU A 199 8.10 -11.93 -2.09
C LEU A 199 7.52 -11.18 -3.29
N GLY A 200 6.19 -11.07 -3.39
CA GLY A 200 5.52 -10.23 -4.39
C GLY A 200 5.91 -8.75 -4.28
N VAL A 201 5.96 -8.20 -3.05
CA VAL A 201 6.44 -6.83 -2.80
C VAL A 201 7.90 -6.69 -3.20
N VAL A 202 8.76 -7.62 -2.76
CA VAL A 202 10.20 -7.61 -3.07
C VAL A 202 10.43 -7.64 -4.58
N ALA A 203 9.77 -8.56 -5.29
CA ALA A 203 9.90 -8.70 -6.74
C ALA A 203 9.43 -7.43 -7.48
N ALA A 204 8.23 -6.92 -7.15
CA ALA A 204 7.70 -5.74 -7.78
C ALA A 204 8.56 -4.49 -7.54
N CYS A 205 8.98 -4.25 -6.29
CA CYS A 205 9.84 -3.12 -5.95
C CYS A 205 11.23 -3.25 -6.59
N ALA A 206 11.82 -4.45 -6.60
CA ALA A 206 13.12 -4.69 -7.23
C ALA A 206 13.07 -4.48 -8.75
N VAL A 207 12.01 -4.90 -9.43
CA VAL A 207 11.81 -4.62 -10.85
C VAL A 207 11.64 -3.12 -11.08
N LEU A 208 10.82 -2.42 -10.28
CA LEU A 208 10.64 -0.97 -10.36
C LEU A 208 11.93 -0.17 -10.07
N LEU A 209 12.85 -0.71 -9.27
CA LEU A 209 14.18 -0.14 -9.02
C LEU A 209 15.16 -0.39 -10.17
N ARG A 210 15.05 -1.54 -10.85
CA ARG A 210 15.91 -1.93 -11.99
C ARG A 210 15.50 -1.29 -13.30
N ALA A 211 14.20 -1.17 -13.53
CA ALA A 211 13.65 -0.39 -14.64
C ALA A 211 14.16 1.04 -14.45
N ARG A 212 15.13 1.45 -15.27
CA ARG A 212 15.81 2.76 -15.17
C ARG A 212 14.75 3.83 -14.92
N PRO A 213 14.95 4.75 -13.94
CA PRO A 213 13.90 5.63 -13.47
C PRO A 213 13.22 6.30 -14.65
N PRO A 214 11.88 6.36 -14.73
CA PRO A 214 11.17 7.01 -15.82
C PRO A 214 11.37 8.53 -15.76
N THR A 215 12.59 9.02 -16.00
CA THR A 215 13.09 10.40 -15.83
C THR A 215 12.83 11.06 -14.45
N SER A 216 11.90 10.53 -13.64
CA SER A 216 11.55 10.89 -12.28
C SER A 216 10.48 9.91 -11.77
N TYR A 217 10.54 9.47 -10.51
CA TYR A 217 9.37 8.85 -9.86
C TYR A 217 8.29 9.89 -9.52
N ALA A 218 8.58 11.19 -9.67
CA ALA A 218 7.60 12.25 -9.49
C ALA A 218 6.49 12.07 -10.53
N GLY A 219 5.33 11.59 -10.06
CA GLY A 219 4.16 11.30 -10.90
C GLY A 219 3.78 9.82 -10.95
N LEU A 220 4.62 8.90 -10.44
CA LEU A 220 4.24 7.50 -10.26
C LEU A 220 3.27 7.42 -9.08
N ARG A 221 1.99 7.65 -9.39
CA ARG A 221 0.86 7.51 -8.49
C ARG A 221 0.19 6.18 -8.79
N LEU A 222 -0.45 5.61 -7.77
CA LEU A 222 -1.32 4.47 -8.00
C LEU A 222 -2.40 4.88 -9.02
N PRO A 223 -2.47 4.22 -10.20
CA PRO A 223 -3.50 4.53 -11.18
C PRO A 223 -4.89 4.16 -10.64
N ALA A 224 -5.93 4.73 -11.23
CA ALA A 224 -7.30 4.35 -10.89
C ALA A 224 -7.49 2.84 -11.13
N TRP A 225 -8.32 2.19 -10.33
CA TRP A 225 -8.53 0.73 -10.40
C TRP A 225 -8.87 0.21 -11.81
N VAL A 226 -9.63 1.00 -12.58
CA VAL A 226 -10.01 0.69 -13.97
C VAL A 226 -8.81 0.57 -14.91
N ASP A 227 -7.74 1.32 -14.62
CA ASP A 227 -6.51 1.37 -15.41
C ASP A 227 -5.49 0.30 -14.99
N TRP A 228 -5.79 -0.47 -13.93
CA TRP A 228 -4.91 -1.54 -13.50
C TRP A 228 -4.84 -2.65 -14.54
N HIS A 229 -3.64 -3.18 -14.71
CA HIS A 229 -3.45 -4.42 -15.45
C HIS A 229 -4.37 -5.52 -14.89
N ARG A 230 -4.97 -6.35 -15.77
CA ARG A 230 -5.93 -7.40 -15.36
C ARG A 230 -5.35 -8.34 -14.30
N GLY A 231 -4.06 -8.66 -14.43
CA GLY A 231 -3.33 -9.47 -13.45
C GLY A 231 -3.29 -8.85 -12.05
N ALA A 232 -3.07 -7.53 -11.92
CA ALA A 232 -3.08 -6.86 -10.63
C ALA A 232 -4.46 -6.91 -9.97
N ARG A 233 -5.52 -6.71 -10.76
CA ARG A 233 -6.91 -6.82 -10.27
C ARG A 233 -7.24 -8.25 -9.83
N ALA A 234 -6.81 -9.25 -10.60
CA ALA A 234 -7.00 -10.65 -10.23
C ALA A 234 -6.27 -10.99 -8.92
N VAL A 235 -5.02 -10.53 -8.74
CA VAL A 235 -4.28 -10.73 -7.49
C VAL A 235 -4.94 -10.02 -6.31
N ALA A 236 -5.48 -8.82 -6.51
CA ALA A 236 -6.23 -8.12 -5.46
C ALA A 236 -7.46 -8.89 -5.00
N VAL A 237 -8.29 -9.37 -5.94
CA VAL A 237 -9.46 -10.19 -5.61
C VAL A 237 -9.03 -11.51 -4.95
N ALA A 238 -8.05 -12.19 -5.52
CA ALA A 238 -7.51 -13.43 -4.95
C ALA A 238 -6.97 -13.22 -3.54
N SER A 239 -6.31 -12.09 -3.26
CA SER A 239 -5.76 -11.82 -1.93
C SER A 239 -6.85 -11.68 -0.87
N VAL A 240 -7.96 -11.00 -1.21
CA VAL A 240 -9.14 -10.91 -0.33
C VAL A 240 -9.74 -12.30 -0.10
N LEU A 241 -9.89 -13.11 -1.16
CA LEU A 241 -10.44 -14.46 -1.05
C LEU A 241 -9.56 -15.39 -0.22
N VAL A 242 -8.23 -15.33 -0.38
CA VAL A 242 -7.29 -16.13 0.42
C VAL A 242 -7.33 -15.70 1.88
N LEU A 243 -7.31 -14.40 2.19
CA LEU A 243 -7.42 -13.93 3.58
C LEU A 243 -8.75 -14.36 4.22
N LEU A 244 -9.86 -14.27 3.49
CA LEU A 244 -11.16 -14.73 3.96
C LEU A 244 -11.16 -16.25 4.20
N MET A 245 -10.66 -17.02 3.23
CA MET A 245 -10.57 -18.49 3.35
C MET A 245 -9.70 -18.90 4.53
N LEU A 246 -8.53 -18.29 4.72
CA LEU A 246 -7.66 -18.57 5.86
C LEU A 246 -8.38 -18.25 7.19
N SER A 247 -9.03 -17.09 7.26
CA SER A 247 -9.78 -16.67 8.45
C SER A 247 -10.96 -17.60 8.78
N LEU A 248 -11.67 -18.09 7.77
CA LEU A 248 -12.86 -18.95 7.95
C LEU A 248 -12.52 -20.43 8.11
N SER A 249 -11.39 -20.88 7.58
CA SER A 249 -10.99 -22.30 7.61
C SER A 249 -10.68 -22.80 9.02
N GLY A 250 -10.48 -21.89 9.98
CA GLY A 250 -9.95 -22.25 11.29
C GLY A 250 -8.55 -22.87 11.21
N ALA A 251 -7.86 -22.75 10.06
CA ALA A 251 -6.47 -23.15 9.93
C ALA A 251 -5.69 -22.41 11.01
N GLY A 252 -5.26 -23.15 12.03
CA GLY A 252 -4.39 -22.63 13.07
C GLY A 252 -3.13 -22.10 12.40
N GLY A 253 -2.70 -20.91 12.82
CA GLY A 253 -1.27 -20.65 12.76
C GLY A 253 -0.57 -21.32 13.93
#